data_AF-A0A1E1WB96-F1
#
_entry.id   AF-A0A1E1WB96-F1
#
_cell.length_a   1.000
_cell.length_b   1.000
_cell.length_c   1.000
_cell.angle_alpha   90.00
_cell.angle_beta   90.00
_cell.angle_gamma   90.00
#
_symmetry.space_group_name_H-M   'P 1'
#
loop_
_entity.id
_entity.type
_entity.pdbx_description
1 polymer ?
#
loop_
_entity_poly.entity_id
_entity_poly.type
_entity_poly.pdbx_seq_one_letter_code
_entity_poly.pdbx_strand_id
1 'polypeptide(L)'
;MMSEPKVIINEFLTFVQNKIDILDELSIVQICASNFSISEISDGKAIAFDSISSNGRIIARKGEDKAKKDIKDVIKLLKESEPSTQPYFVAKDLNRLPPVSFDHVDVTRLLKDLTILKSEMNIIKTTIKEQSDRYNECIERVNNTRRRVSRRPSYRESPSQ
;
A
#
# COMPACT_ATOMS: atom_id res chain seq x y z
N MET A 1 33.81 -14.72 29.50
CA MET A 1 33.94 -14.33 28.08
C MET A 1 32.55 -14.45 27.47
N MET A 2 31.94 -13.34 27.06
CA MET A 2 30.72 -13.41 26.25
C MET A 2 31.14 -13.93 24.87
N SER A 3 30.65 -15.09 24.48
CA SER A 3 30.84 -15.62 23.13
C SER A 3 30.28 -14.63 22.12
N GLU A 4 31.04 -14.33 21.06
CA GLU A 4 30.55 -13.46 19.99
C GLU A 4 29.24 -14.02 19.40
N PRO A 5 28.24 -13.17 19.16
CA PRO A 5 26.96 -13.61 18.64
C PRO A 5 27.13 -14.12 17.21
N LYS A 6 26.64 -15.35 16.96
CA LYS A 6 26.77 -16.02 15.68
C LYS A 6 25.97 -15.28 14.61
N VAL A 7 26.60 -14.95 13.48
CA VAL A 7 25.94 -14.34 12.32
C VAL A 7 25.61 -15.42 11.30
N ILE A 8 24.36 -15.48 10.83
CA ILE A 8 23.88 -16.48 9.88
C ILE A 8 23.18 -15.79 8.71
N ILE A 9 23.60 -16.08 7.49
CA ILE A 9 22.98 -15.52 6.29
C ILE A 9 21.73 -16.34 5.94
N ASN A 10 20.54 -15.75 6.09
CA ASN A 10 19.28 -16.36 5.69
C ASN A 10 18.18 -15.29 5.58
N GLU A 11 17.68 -15.02 4.38
CA GLU A 11 16.72 -13.95 4.09
C GLU A 11 15.35 -14.17 4.76
N PHE A 12 14.87 -15.41 4.78
CA PHE A 12 13.60 -15.74 5.43
C PHE A 12 13.67 -15.49 6.95
N LEU A 13 14.70 -16.00 7.63
CA LEU A 13 14.88 -15.80 9.07
C LEU A 13 15.16 -14.33 9.40
N THR A 14 15.91 -13.64 8.54
CA THR A 14 16.15 -12.19 8.65
C THR A 14 14.83 -11.42 8.64
N PHE A 15 13.93 -11.76 7.71
CA PHE A 15 12.63 -11.10 7.64
C PHE A 15 11.80 -11.36 8.90
N VAL A 16 11.69 -12.63 9.33
CA VAL A 16 10.88 -12.98 10.51
C VAL A 16 11.45 -12.32 11.76
N GLN A 17 12.75 -12.45 12.03
CA GLN A 17 13.40 -11.86 13.21
C GLN A 17 13.21 -10.34 13.27
N ASN A 18 13.31 -9.63 12.14
CA ASN A 18 13.14 -8.18 12.09
C ASN A 18 11.70 -7.69 12.23
N LYS A 19 10.71 -8.56 11.97
CA LYS A 19 9.29 -8.16 11.91
C LYS A 19 8.43 -8.76 13.02
N ILE A 20 8.98 -9.69 13.81
CA ILE A 20 8.26 -10.45 14.83
C ILE A 20 7.62 -9.59 15.93
N ASP A 21 8.22 -8.44 16.25
CA ASP A 21 7.73 -7.48 17.25
C ASP A 21 6.88 -6.35 16.65
N ILE A 22 6.84 -6.24 15.32
CA ILE A 22 6.19 -5.14 14.60
C ILE A 22 4.87 -5.59 13.95
N LEU A 23 4.85 -6.81 13.41
CA LEU A 23 3.71 -7.37 12.69
C LEU A 23 3.04 -8.48 13.49
N ASP A 24 1.74 -8.64 13.33
CA ASP A 24 1.03 -9.79 13.88
C ASP A 24 1.44 -11.10 13.18
N GLU A 25 1.25 -12.23 13.86
CA GLU A 25 1.65 -13.54 13.35
C GLU A 25 1.01 -13.88 12.01
N LEU A 26 -0.26 -13.51 11.78
CA LEU A 26 -0.96 -13.83 10.54
C LEU A 26 -0.33 -13.09 9.36
N SER A 27 -0.02 -11.81 9.54
CA SER A 27 0.68 -11.00 8.53
C SER A 27 2.04 -11.57 8.16
N ILE A 28 2.87 -11.95 9.15
CA ILE A 28 4.18 -12.55 8.88
C ILE A 28 4.05 -13.86 8.11
N VAL A 29 3.11 -14.73 8.50
CA VAL A 29 2.86 -16.01 7.83
C VAL A 29 2.43 -15.80 6.37
N GLN A 30 1.51 -14.87 6.11
CA GLN A 30 1.03 -14.59 4.75
C GLN A 30 2.14 -14.02 3.85
N ILE A 31 2.91 -13.05 4.36
CA ILE A 31 3.99 -12.42 3.61
C ILE A 31 5.07 -13.46 3.28
N CYS A 32 5.50 -14.24 4.27
CA CYS A 32 6.55 -15.24 4.06
C CYS A 32 6.09 -16.35 3.09
N ALA A 33 4.87 -16.86 3.25
CA ALA A 33 4.34 -17.91 2.38
C ALA A 33 4.18 -17.47 0.91
N SER A 34 4.06 -16.17 0.66
CA SER A 34 3.89 -15.61 -0.70
C SER A 34 5.22 -15.21 -1.37
N ASN A 35 6.27 -14.98 -0.58
CA ASN A 35 7.55 -14.44 -1.07
C ASN A 35 8.73 -15.43 -0.97
N PHE A 36 8.61 -16.48 -0.14
CA PHE A 36 9.59 -17.53 -0.02
C PHE A 36 9.01 -18.87 -0.46
N SER A 37 9.82 -19.65 -1.17
CA SER A 37 9.54 -21.03 -1.52
C SER A 37 9.48 -21.93 -0.29
N ILE A 38 8.80 -23.07 -0.45
CA ILE A 38 8.67 -24.08 0.60
C ILE A 38 10.05 -24.60 1.05
N SER A 39 11.01 -24.73 0.14
CA SER A 39 12.39 -25.14 0.46
C SER A 39 13.09 -24.10 1.33
N GLU A 40 13.04 -22.83 0.96
CA GLU A 40 13.68 -21.74 1.72
C GLU A 40 13.13 -21.64 3.15
N ILE A 41 11.81 -21.82 3.30
CA ILE A 41 11.15 -21.84 4.62
C ILE A 41 11.58 -23.07 5.43
N SER A 42 11.62 -24.25 4.80
CA SER A 42 12.00 -25.50 5.46
C SER A 42 13.48 -25.48 5.89
N ASP A 43 14.36 -24.94 5.05
CA ASP A 43 15.79 -24.82 5.31
C ASP A 43 16.04 -23.78 6.42
N GLY A 44 15.36 -22.64 6.35
CA GLY A 44 15.41 -21.64 7.41
C GLY A 44 14.89 -22.17 8.74
N LYS A 45 13.81 -22.96 8.74
CA LYS A 45 13.34 -23.64 9.96
C LYS A 45 14.41 -24.57 10.54
N ALA A 46 15.05 -25.41 9.72
CA ALA A 46 16.12 -26.29 10.20
C ALA A 46 17.26 -25.48 10.82
N ILE A 47 17.73 -24.42 10.15
CA ILE A 47 18.78 -23.53 10.64
C ILE A 47 18.38 -22.87 11.97
N ALA A 48 17.15 -22.36 12.10
CA ALA A 48 16.69 -21.72 13.32
C ALA A 48 16.68 -22.70 14.50
N PHE A 49 16.16 -23.91 14.30
CA PHE A 49 16.14 -24.94 15.34
C PHE A 49 17.56 -25.38 15.73
N ASP A 50 18.44 -25.62 14.77
CA ASP A 50 19.83 -26.04 15.01
C ASP A 50 20.65 -24.95 15.72
N SER A 51 20.33 -23.68 15.48
CA SER A 51 21.11 -22.54 16.00
C SER A 51 20.58 -21.97 17.32
N ILE A 52 19.30 -22.12 17.61
CA ILE A 52 18.65 -21.58 18.81
C ILE A 52 18.31 -22.68 19.82
N SER A 53 17.94 -23.87 19.34
CA SER A 53 17.43 -24.93 20.21
C SER A 53 18.46 -26.05 20.36
N SER A 54 19.18 -26.07 21.48
CA SER A 54 20.11 -27.16 21.82
C SER A 54 19.42 -28.53 21.96
N ASN A 55 18.09 -28.58 22.06
CA ASN A 55 17.27 -29.78 22.28
C ASN A 55 15.98 -29.84 21.41
N GLY A 56 15.86 -28.99 20.39
CA GLY A 56 14.61 -28.79 19.65
C GLY A 56 14.32 -29.86 18.61
N ARG A 57 13.32 -30.72 18.86
CA ARG A 57 12.88 -31.74 17.90
C ARG A 57 12.21 -31.07 16.70
N ILE A 58 12.85 -31.11 15.52
CA ILE A 58 12.25 -30.62 14.27
C ILE A 58 11.04 -31.48 13.94
N ILE A 59 9.84 -30.91 14.02
CA ILE A 59 8.62 -31.60 13.58
C ILE A 59 8.54 -31.47 12.06
N ALA A 60 8.79 -32.59 11.36
CA ALA A 60 8.54 -32.71 9.93
C ALA A 60 7.03 -32.84 9.67
N ARG A 61 6.44 -31.87 8.96
CA ARG A 61 5.01 -31.87 8.61
C ARG A 61 4.83 -32.05 7.10
N LYS A 62 3.75 -32.74 6.70
CA LYS A 62 3.34 -32.94 5.29
C LYS A 62 1.97 -32.28 5.05
N GLY A 63 1.69 -31.89 3.80
CA GLY A 63 0.39 -31.34 3.36
C GLY A 63 0.45 -29.91 2.81
N GLU A 64 -0.70 -29.42 2.35
CA GLU A 64 -0.87 -28.13 1.63
C GLU A 64 -0.50 -26.91 2.48
N ASP A 65 -0.67 -26.99 3.81
CA ASP A 65 -0.31 -25.93 4.76
C ASP A 65 1.09 -26.08 5.39
N LYS A 66 1.97 -26.92 4.83
CA LYS A 66 3.31 -27.17 5.40
C LYS A 66 4.07 -25.85 5.62
N ALA A 67 4.15 -24.99 4.61
CA ALA A 67 4.90 -23.74 4.67
C ALA A 67 4.40 -22.82 5.80
N LYS A 68 3.08 -22.61 5.91
CA LYS A 68 2.48 -21.79 6.97
C LYS A 68 2.77 -22.35 8.36
N LYS A 69 2.70 -23.68 8.51
CA LYS A 69 3.00 -24.37 9.77
C LYS A 69 4.48 -24.25 10.15
N ASP A 70 5.38 -24.34 9.17
CA ASP A 70 6.81 -24.17 9.39
C ASP A 70 7.16 -22.74 9.80
N ILE A 71 6.55 -21.73 9.16
CA ILE A 71 6.69 -20.32 9.54
C ILE A 71 6.23 -20.09 10.99
N LYS A 72 5.06 -20.64 11.38
CA LYS A 72 4.55 -20.54 12.74
C LYS A 72 5.46 -21.18 13.79
N ASP A 73 6.05 -22.33 13.48
CA ASP A 73 7.02 -22.96 14.38
C ASP A 73 8.26 -22.08 14.58
N VAL A 74 8.74 -21.40 13.52
CA VAL A 74 9.86 -20.46 13.60
C VAL A 74 9.50 -19.23 14.43
N ILE A 75 8.32 -18.62 14.20
CA ILE A 75 7.83 -17.48 14.99
C ILE A 75 7.76 -17.87 16.48
N LYS A 76 7.21 -19.05 16.77
CA LYS A 76 7.11 -19.55 18.15
C LYS A 76 8.49 -19.72 18.78
N LEU A 77 9.42 -20.35 18.07
CA LEU A 77 10.81 -20.54 18.55
C LEU A 77 11.51 -19.21 18.85
N LEU A 78 11.36 -18.22 17.97
CA LEU A 78 11.97 -16.89 18.14
C LEU A 78 11.33 -16.11 19.30
N LYS A 79 10.02 -16.28 19.57
CA LYS A 79 9.35 -15.64 20.72
C LYS A 79 9.68 -16.31 22.05
N GLU A 80 9.88 -17.63 22.06
CA GLU A 80 10.14 -18.40 23.28
C GLU A 80 11.62 -18.47 23.67
N SER A 81 12.52 -18.04 22.79
CA SER A 81 13.97 -18.06 23.03
C SER A 81 14.51 -16.73 23.54
N GLU A 82 15.53 -16.79 24.38
CA GLU A 82 16.16 -15.62 24.98
C GLU A 82 16.88 -14.78 23.90
N PRO A 83 16.57 -13.48 23.74
CA PRO A 83 17.13 -12.64 22.67
C PRO A 83 18.67 -12.59 22.66
N SER A 84 19.30 -12.69 23.83
CA SER A 84 20.77 -12.68 23.98
C SER A 84 21.47 -13.96 23.46
N THR A 85 20.70 -15.03 23.26
CA THR A 85 21.21 -16.33 22.78
C THR A 85 20.90 -16.59 21.31
N GLN A 86 20.04 -15.77 20.70
CA GLN A 86 19.68 -15.91 19.30
C GLN A 86 20.82 -15.45 18.38
N PRO A 87 21.10 -16.17 17.29
CA PRO A 87 21.97 -15.66 16.22
C PRO A 87 21.39 -14.40 15.58
N TYR A 88 22.26 -13.60 14.98
CA TYR A 88 21.83 -12.53 14.07
C TYR A 88 21.62 -13.10 12.68
N PHE A 89 20.36 -13.13 12.23
CA PHE A 89 20.05 -13.49 10.86
C PHE A 89 20.17 -12.27 9.96
N VAL A 90 20.95 -12.40 8.89
CA VAL A 90 21.20 -11.32 7.93
C VAL A 90 20.86 -11.76 6.50
N ALA A 91 20.40 -10.82 5.70
CA ALA A 91 20.12 -11.04 4.28
C ALA A 91 21.36 -10.70 3.46
N LYS A 92 21.74 -11.57 2.52
CA LYS A 92 22.81 -11.26 1.56
C LYS A 92 22.28 -10.34 0.46
N ASP A 93 21.07 -10.60 -0.02
CA ASP A 93 20.38 -9.76 -1.00
C ASP A 93 19.14 -9.13 -0.36
N LEU A 94 19.22 -7.83 -0.06
CA LEU A 94 18.12 -7.08 0.55
C LEU A 94 16.90 -6.98 -0.38
N ASN A 95 17.08 -7.06 -1.70
CA ASN A 95 15.96 -7.01 -2.65
C ASN A 95 15.10 -8.27 -2.61
N ARG A 96 15.62 -9.37 -2.02
CA ARG A 96 14.88 -10.62 -1.83
C ARG A 96 14.03 -10.61 -0.56
N LEU A 97 14.21 -9.62 0.32
CA LEU A 97 13.33 -9.47 1.47
C LEU A 97 11.95 -8.99 1.00
N PRO A 98 10.85 -9.58 1.50
CA PRO A 98 9.53 -9.13 1.17
C PRO A 98 9.38 -7.62 1.45
N PRO A 99 8.82 -6.84 0.51
CA PRO A 99 8.55 -5.45 0.76
C PRO A 99 7.53 -5.34 1.90
N VAL A 100 7.91 -4.69 2.99
CA VAL A 100 6.95 -4.30 4.03
C VAL A 100 6.35 -2.97 3.58
N SER A 101 5.07 -2.99 3.25
CA SER A 101 4.33 -1.91 2.59
C SER A 101 4.45 -0.53 3.28
N PHE A 102 4.30 0.53 2.47
CA PHE A 102 4.35 1.99 2.67
C PHE A 102 5.71 2.69 2.76
N ASP A 103 6.82 2.04 3.10
CA ASP A 103 8.11 2.75 3.32
C ASP A 103 8.86 3.19 2.04
N HIS A 104 8.44 2.75 0.85
CA HIS A 104 9.02 3.19 -0.43
C HIS A 104 8.14 4.19 -1.19
N VAL A 105 7.08 4.67 -0.55
CA VAL A 105 6.20 5.69 -1.10
C VAL A 105 6.72 7.04 -0.66
N ASP A 106 7.18 7.88 -1.59
CA ASP A 106 7.51 9.28 -1.29
C ASP A 106 6.21 10.03 -0.93
N VAL A 107 5.87 10.02 0.35
CA VAL A 107 4.69 10.67 0.91
C VAL A 107 4.70 12.17 0.62
N THR A 108 5.89 12.78 0.56
CA THR A 108 6.03 14.21 0.25
C THR A 108 5.61 14.50 -1.19
N ARG A 109 6.02 13.64 -2.14
CA ARG A 109 5.60 13.74 -3.54
C ARG A 109 4.09 13.52 -3.68
N LEU A 110 3.53 12.51 -3.00
CA LEU A 110 2.09 12.26 -3.00
C LEU A 110 1.27 13.41 -2.42
N LEU A 111 1.72 14.03 -1.33
CA LEU A 111 1.07 15.20 -0.75
C LEU A 111 1.16 16.43 -1.65
N LYS A 112 2.28 16.63 -2.35
CA LYS A 112 2.43 17.67 -3.38
C LYS A 112 1.46 17.44 -4.53
N ASP A 113 1.42 16.23 -5.07
CA ASP A 113 0.55 15.87 -6.19
C ASP A 113 -0.93 16.07 -5.79
N LEU A 114 -1.33 15.66 -4.58
CA LEU A 114 -2.68 15.89 -4.04
C LEU A 114 -3.01 17.38 -3.88
N THR A 115 -2.03 18.19 -3.51
CA THR A 115 -2.20 19.65 -3.37
C THR A 115 -2.37 20.32 -4.74
N ILE A 116 -1.59 19.92 -5.74
CA ILE A 116 -1.74 20.37 -7.14
C ILE A 116 -3.12 19.99 -7.64
N LEU A 117 -3.53 18.74 -7.47
CA LEU A 117 -4.83 18.24 -7.92
C LEU A 117 -6.01 18.99 -7.27
N LYS A 118 -5.91 19.32 -5.97
CA LYS A 118 -6.89 20.18 -5.29
C LYS A 118 -6.94 21.58 -5.89
N SER A 119 -5.79 22.16 -6.24
CA SER A 119 -5.72 23.49 -6.86
C SER A 119 -6.35 23.52 -8.24
N GLU A 120 -6.05 22.52 -9.08
CA GLU A 120 -6.64 22.34 -10.41
C GLU A 120 -8.15 22.15 -10.32
N MET A 121 -8.61 21.34 -9.36
CA MET A 121 -10.04 21.13 -9.13
C MET A 121 -10.76 22.42 -8.70
N ASN A 122 -10.11 23.30 -7.94
CA ASN A 122 -10.68 24.60 -7.58
C ASN A 122 -10.77 25.55 -8.78
N ILE A 123 -9.77 25.52 -9.67
CA ILE A 123 -9.81 26.27 -10.94
C ILE A 123 -10.97 25.77 -11.79
N ILE A 124 -11.09 24.45 -12.00
CA ILE A 124 -12.19 23.84 -12.75
C ILE A 124 -13.54 24.24 -12.18
N LYS A 125 -13.72 24.17 -10.84
CA LYS A 125 -14.97 24.59 -10.18
C LYS A 125 -15.29 26.05 -10.45
N THR A 126 -14.29 26.92 -10.40
CA THR A 126 -14.46 28.36 -10.63
C THR A 126 -14.84 28.63 -12.08
N THR A 127 -14.13 28.02 -13.04
CA THR A 127 -14.45 28.14 -14.46
C THR A 127 -15.84 27.62 -14.78
N ILE A 128 -16.25 26.48 -14.21
CA ILE A 128 -17.62 25.95 -14.40
C ILE A 128 -18.65 26.95 -13.88
N LYS A 129 -18.41 27.55 -12.70
CA LYS A 129 -19.30 28.55 -12.13
C LYS A 129 -19.42 29.77 -13.03
N GLU A 130 -18.29 30.33 -13.49
CA GLU A 130 -18.27 31.48 -14.40
C GLU A 130 -18.99 31.20 -15.73
N GLN A 131 -18.78 30.01 -16.30
CA GLN A 131 -19.48 29.60 -17.53
C GLN A 131 -20.98 29.47 -17.30
N SER A 132 -21.40 28.91 -16.16
CA SER A 132 -22.80 28.83 -15.78
C SER A 132 -23.43 30.22 -15.62
N ASP A 133 -22.72 31.16 -14.97
CA ASP A 133 -23.19 32.53 -14.78
C ASP A 133 -23.34 33.26 -16.13
N ARG A 134 -22.34 33.11 -17.02
CA ARG A 134 -22.40 33.66 -18.39
C ARG A 134 -23.53 33.07 -19.22
N TYR A 135 -23.76 31.76 -19.11
CA TYR A 135 -24.85 31.09 -19.79
C TYR A 135 -26.20 31.65 -19.33
N ASN A 136 -26.39 31.80 -18.01
CA ASN A 136 -27.61 32.38 -17.44
C ASN A 136 -27.83 33.83 -17.92
N GLU A 137 -26.80 34.66 -17.90
CA GLU A 137 -26.88 36.03 -18.43
C GLU A 137 -27.27 36.04 -19.92
N CYS A 138 -26.69 35.15 -20.72
CA CYS A 138 -27.02 35.01 -22.14
C CYS A 138 -28.51 34.64 -22.32
N ILE A 139 -29.02 33.68 -21.56
CA ILE A 139 -30.42 33.27 -21.58
C ILE A 139 -31.34 34.44 -21.23
N GLU A 140 -31.01 35.23 -20.20
CA GLU A 140 -31.78 36.42 -19.85
C GLU A 140 -31.81 37.46 -20.98
N ARG A 141 -30.67 37.72 -21.61
CA ARG A 141 -30.58 38.66 -22.74
C ARG A 141 -31.40 38.20 -23.95
N VAL A 142 -31.37 36.90 -24.26
CA VAL A 142 -32.21 36.31 -25.32
C VAL A 142 -33.69 36.46 -24.99
N ASN A 143 -34.10 36.15 -23.75
CA ASN A 143 -35.49 36.28 -23.31
C ASN A 143 -35.99 37.73 -23.37
N ASN A 144 -35.18 38.68 -22.93
CA ASN A 144 -35.51 40.11 -23.01
C ASN A 144 -35.64 40.59 -24.46
N THR A 145 -34.76 40.13 -25.35
CA THR A 145 -34.84 40.45 -26.78
C THR A 145 -36.10 39.86 -27.42
N ARG A 146 -36.42 38.59 -27.12
CA ARG A 146 -37.65 37.93 -27.57
C ARG A 146 -38.90 38.71 -27.14
N ARG A 147 -38.96 39.14 -25.86
CA ARG A 147 -40.05 39.98 -25.35
C ARG A 147 -40.19 41.30 -26.09
N ARG A 148 -39.07 41.94 -26.46
CA ARG A 148 -39.07 43.19 -27.25
C ARG A 148 -39.56 42.98 -28.68
N VAL A 149 -39.16 41.89 -29.33
CA VAL A 149 -39.63 41.54 -30.69
C VAL A 149 -41.13 41.23 -30.69
N SER A 150 -41.62 40.45 -29.73
CA SER A 150 -43.07 40.15 -29.60
C SER A 150 -43.94 41.37 -29.30
N ARG A 151 -43.36 42.49 -28.84
CA ARG A 151 -44.08 43.75 -28.55
C ARG A 151 -44.04 44.75 -29.70
N ARG A 152 -43.35 44.48 -30.81
CA ARG A 152 -43.39 45.38 -31.98
C ARG A 152 -44.74 45.23 -32.70
N PRO A 153 -45.52 46.30 -32.89
CA PRO A 153 -46.73 46.24 -33.70
C PRO A 153 -46.35 45.90 -35.14
N SER A 154 -47.09 44.96 -35.74
CA SER A 154 -47.09 44.74 -37.18
C SER A 154 -47.58 46.04 -37.83
N TYR A 155 -46.66 46.89 -38.29
CA TYR A 155 -47.00 47.95 -39.24
C TYR A 155 -47.43 47.26 -40.54
N ARG A 156 -48.72 46.97 -40.60
CA ARG A 156 -49.40 46.53 -41.81
C ARG A 156 -49.42 47.74 -42.72
N GLU A 157 -48.79 47.59 -43.88
CA GLU A 157 -48.83 48.55 -44.99
C GLU A 157 -50.28 48.99 -45.22
N SER A 158 -50.55 50.29 -45.08
CA SER A 158 -51.80 50.89 -45.56
C SER A 158 -51.72 50.98 -47.08
N PRO A 159 -52.69 50.44 -47.84
CA PRO A 159 -52.71 50.63 -49.28
C PRO A 159 -52.96 52.11 -49.58
N SER A 160 -52.10 52.68 -50.40
CA SER A 160 -52.35 53.97 -51.05
C SER A 160 -53.50 53.81 -52.02
N GLN A 161 -54.61 54.53 -51.83
CA GLN A 161 -55.37 55.28 -52.84
C GLN A 161 -56.32 56.25 -52.15
#